data_AF-A0AAV1WFK2-F1
#
_entry.id   AF-A0AAV1WFK2-F1
#
_cell.length_a   1.000
_cell.length_b   1.000
_cell.length_c   1.000
_cell.angle_alpha   90.00
_cell.angle_beta   90.00
_cell.angle_gamma   90.00
#
_symmetry.space_group_name_H-M   'P 1'
#
loop_
_entity.id
_entity.type
_entity.pdbx_description
1 polymer ?
#
loop_
_entity_poly.entity_id
_entity_poly.type
_entity_poly.pdbx_seq_one_letter_code
_entity_poly.pdbx_strand_id
1 'polypeptide(L)'
;MSVSRYKYLRILDLSDSTYESLPESTGVKFPTLRTLTITKCGSLKSLPLDINHFPQLETLLVENCEYLDLTKRCDDLYSNLNLKAIRLHSLPQLSTLPSWLQESTNTLQSLLVVDCKNLKMLPEWVSTLTLLVSFRMVNCPKLMFLPNDFHRLTTLRYFRIEGCLELCRKCQPQVGEYWSKIYRINQIFIDQIEDLKEDKEEE
;
A
#
# COMPACT_ATOMS: atom_id res chain seq x y z
N MET A 1 -4.32 -11.10 28.62
CA MET A 1 -2.94 -10.65 28.31
C MET A 1 -2.78 -9.23 28.86
N SER A 2 -1.76 -8.96 29.68
CA SER A 2 -1.62 -7.64 30.33
C SER A 2 -1.05 -6.59 29.37
N VAL A 3 -1.75 -5.46 29.21
CA VAL A 3 -1.40 -4.29 28.38
C VAL A 3 -0.02 -3.71 28.76
N SER A 4 0.51 -4.03 29.95
CA SER A 4 1.81 -3.58 30.45
C SER A 4 3.01 -3.96 29.56
N ARG A 5 2.92 -5.02 28.74
CA ARG A 5 4.06 -5.51 27.93
C ARG A 5 4.36 -4.68 26.70
N TYR A 6 3.42 -3.87 26.21
CA TYR A 6 3.57 -3.17 24.91
C TYR A 6 3.67 -1.65 25.02
N LYS A 7 3.75 -1.12 26.26
CA LYS A 7 3.77 0.33 26.55
C LYS A 7 4.94 1.09 25.88
N TYR A 8 6.00 0.39 25.51
CA TYR A 8 7.20 0.95 24.87
C TYR A 8 7.47 0.35 23.49
N LEU A 9 6.59 -0.53 23.01
CA LEU A 9 6.80 -1.21 21.74
C LEU A 9 6.66 -0.19 20.62
N ARG A 10 7.71 -0.04 19.82
CA ARG A 10 7.72 0.83 18.63
C ARG A 10 7.61 0.05 17.34
N ILE A 11 8.06 -1.20 17.35
CA ILE A 11 8.03 -2.12 16.23
C ILE A 11 7.32 -3.39 16.71
N LEU A 12 6.25 -3.77 16.02
CA LEU A 12 5.52 -5.00 16.25
C LEU A 12 5.65 -5.81 14.97
N ASP A 13 6.24 -6.99 15.12
CA ASP A 13 6.37 -7.97 14.06
C ASP A 13 5.43 -9.13 14.37
N LEU A 14 4.42 -9.32 13.52
CA LEU A 14 3.47 -10.43 13.61
C LEU A 14 3.81 -11.57 12.64
N SER A 15 5.04 -11.62 12.13
CA SER A 15 5.42 -12.57 11.09
C SER A 15 5.25 -14.02 11.51
N ASP A 16 4.86 -14.85 10.54
CA ASP A 16 4.63 -16.29 10.71
C ASP A 16 3.60 -16.64 11.81
N SER A 17 2.74 -15.68 12.18
CA SER A 17 1.73 -15.90 13.20
C SER A 17 0.52 -16.65 12.64
N THR A 18 -0.04 -17.56 13.44
CA THR A 18 -1.22 -18.38 13.09
C THR A 18 -2.53 -17.71 13.48
N TYR A 19 -2.52 -16.40 13.78
CA TYR A 19 -3.72 -15.69 14.21
C TYR A 19 -4.66 -15.48 13.01
N GLU A 20 -5.94 -15.84 13.17
CA GLU A 20 -6.95 -15.58 12.14
C GLU A 20 -7.37 -14.10 12.07
N SER A 21 -7.28 -13.41 13.20
CA SER A 21 -7.47 -11.96 13.33
C SER A 21 -6.68 -11.48 14.54
N LEU A 22 -6.29 -10.19 14.55
CA LEU A 22 -6.06 -9.54 15.83
C LEU A 22 -7.43 -9.41 16.51
N PRO A 23 -7.64 -9.99 17.69
CA PRO A 23 -8.96 -9.98 18.31
C PRO A 23 -9.35 -8.55 18.67
N GLU A 24 -10.31 -8.01 17.92
CA GLU A 24 -11.00 -6.72 18.14
C GLU A 24 -11.47 -6.57 19.61
N SER A 25 -11.73 -7.69 20.27
CA SER A 25 -12.27 -7.81 21.62
C SER A 25 -11.21 -7.92 22.74
N THR A 26 -9.90 -7.95 22.45
CA THR A 26 -8.89 -8.07 23.53
C THR A 26 -8.54 -6.76 24.23
N GLY A 27 -8.98 -5.61 23.71
CA GLY A 27 -8.62 -4.30 24.25
C GLY A 27 -7.12 -4.01 24.24
N VAL A 28 -6.34 -4.77 23.45
CA VAL A 28 -4.89 -4.61 23.35
C VAL A 28 -4.58 -3.41 22.49
N LYS A 29 -4.09 -2.35 23.14
CA LYS A 29 -3.69 -1.10 22.48
C LYS A 29 -2.17 -1.03 22.38
N PHE A 30 -1.69 -0.42 21.30
CA PHE A 30 -0.28 -0.20 21.04
C PHE A 30 0.02 1.31 20.97
N PRO A 31 -0.01 2.02 22.12
CA PRO A 31 -0.05 3.48 22.16
C PRO A 31 1.22 4.16 21.63
N THR A 32 2.34 3.44 21.58
CA THR A 32 3.64 3.97 21.14
C THR A 32 4.15 3.35 19.84
N LEU A 33 3.36 2.47 19.23
CA LEU A 33 3.79 1.72 18.06
C LEU A 33 3.86 2.63 16.85
N ARG A 34 5.00 2.62 16.18
CA ARG A 34 5.28 3.43 14.98
C ARG A 34 5.39 2.59 13.73
N THR A 35 5.83 1.35 13.86
CA THR A 35 6.01 0.42 12.75
C THR A 35 5.29 -0.88 13.05
N LEU A 36 4.40 -1.28 12.16
CA LEU A 36 3.73 -2.57 12.17
C LEU A 36 4.19 -3.36 10.95
N THR A 37 4.77 -4.53 11.19
CA THR A 37 5.24 -5.46 10.17
C THR A 37 4.46 -6.76 10.28
N ILE A 38 3.89 -7.22 9.17
CA ILE A 38 3.09 -8.44 9.08
C ILE A 38 3.60 -9.19 7.86
N THR A 39 4.37 -10.26 8.06
CA THR A 39 4.88 -11.06 6.94
C THR A 39 4.50 -12.53 7.07
N LYS A 40 4.19 -13.18 5.95
CA LYS A 40 3.93 -14.64 5.90
C LYS A 40 2.81 -15.11 6.85
N CYS A 41 1.82 -14.26 7.12
CA CYS A 41 0.66 -14.64 7.92
C CYS A 41 -0.36 -15.39 7.09
N GLY A 42 -0.25 -16.72 7.10
CA GLY A 42 -1.10 -17.63 6.31
C GLY A 42 -2.51 -17.86 6.86
N SER A 43 -2.88 -17.27 8.01
CA SER A 43 -4.24 -17.43 8.57
C SER A 43 -4.97 -16.10 8.78
N LEU A 44 -4.26 -14.98 8.75
CA LEU A 44 -4.80 -13.66 9.08
C LEU A 44 -5.76 -13.17 7.98
N LYS A 45 -7.02 -12.98 8.32
CA LYS A 45 -8.09 -12.57 7.39
C LYS A 45 -8.37 -11.07 7.41
N SER A 46 -8.24 -10.44 8.57
CA SER A 46 -8.51 -9.02 8.77
C SER A 46 -7.58 -8.42 9.84
N LEU A 47 -7.49 -7.09 9.85
CA LEU A 47 -6.65 -6.35 10.77
C LEU A 47 -7.36 -5.04 11.20
N PRO A 48 -7.57 -4.80 12.51
CA PRO A 48 -8.18 -3.55 12.99
C PRO A 48 -7.17 -2.40 12.89
N LEU A 49 -7.12 -1.74 11.73
CA LEU A 49 -6.25 -0.59 11.48
C LEU A 49 -6.97 0.72 11.82
N ASP A 50 -6.84 1.15 13.06
CA ASP A 50 -7.46 2.38 13.55
C ASP A 50 -6.63 3.09 14.63
N ILE A 51 -7.04 4.33 14.93
CA ILE A 51 -6.35 5.20 15.88
C ILE A 51 -6.48 4.73 17.34
N ASN A 52 -7.50 3.94 17.70
CA ASN A 52 -7.69 3.44 19.05
C ASN A 52 -6.69 2.33 19.39
N HIS A 53 -6.34 1.50 18.40
CA HIS A 53 -5.33 0.45 18.54
C HIS A 53 -3.92 0.98 18.26
N PHE A 54 -3.77 1.86 17.27
CA PHE A 54 -2.48 2.28 16.72
C PHE A 54 -2.34 3.80 16.57
N PRO A 55 -2.43 4.57 17.67
CA PRO A 55 -2.50 6.04 17.61
C PRO A 55 -1.24 6.73 17.05
N GLN A 56 -0.08 6.06 17.11
CA GLN A 56 1.20 6.62 16.67
C GLN A 56 1.78 5.90 15.45
N LEU A 57 0.98 5.09 14.76
CA LEU A 57 1.48 4.29 13.64
C LEU A 57 1.84 5.17 12.45
N GLU A 58 3.09 5.06 12.03
CA GLU A 58 3.68 5.84 10.94
C GLU A 58 4.05 4.95 9.75
N THR A 59 4.30 3.66 9.97
CA THR A 59 4.73 2.74 8.91
C THR A 59 4.01 1.41 9.03
N LEU A 60 3.40 0.98 7.92
CA LEU A 60 2.80 -0.33 7.77
C LEU A 60 3.51 -1.09 6.65
N LEU A 61 4.00 -2.29 6.98
CA LEU A 61 4.54 -3.25 6.03
C LEU A 61 3.73 -4.54 6.12
N VAL A 62 3.15 -4.96 4.99
CA VAL A 62 2.41 -6.21 4.88
C VAL A 62 2.95 -6.99 3.70
N GLU A 63 3.36 -8.24 3.94
CA GLU A 63 4.02 -9.07 2.94
C GLU A 63 3.54 -10.53 3.00
N ASN A 64 3.31 -11.16 1.85
CA ASN A 64 3.03 -12.60 1.74
C ASN A 64 1.88 -13.08 2.66
N CYS A 65 0.78 -12.32 2.73
CA CYS A 65 -0.40 -12.67 3.53
C CYS A 65 -1.54 -13.11 2.60
N GLU A 66 -1.78 -14.42 2.51
CA GLU A 66 -2.64 -15.03 1.48
C GLU A 66 -4.14 -14.72 1.64
N TYR A 67 -4.63 -14.64 2.88
CA TYR A 67 -6.05 -14.42 3.17
C TYR A 67 -6.37 -13.03 3.71
N LEU A 68 -5.35 -12.18 3.88
CA LEU A 68 -5.53 -10.87 4.49
C LEU A 68 -6.20 -9.91 3.52
N ASP A 69 -7.43 -9.54 3.86
CA ASP A 69 -8.18 -8.53 3.15
C ASP A 69 -8.13 -7.19 3.91
N LEU A 70 -7.27 -6.29 3.45
CA LEU A 70 -7.12 -4.95 4.03
C LEU A 70 -8.31 -4.02 3.70
N THR A 71 -9.18 -4.40 2.75
CA THR A 71 -10.31 -3.59 2.30
C THR A 71 -11.55 -3.78 3.17
N LYS A 72 -11.61 -4.90 3.92
CA LYS A 72 -12.63 -5.10 4.94
C LYS A 72 -12.46 -4.10 6.07
N ARG A 73 -13.47 -3.26 6.23
CA ARG A 73 -13.61 -2.35 7.37
C ARG A 73 -14.30 -3.12 8.50
N CYS A 74 -13.88 -2.88 9.74
CA CYS A 74 -14.76 -3.15 10.88
C CYS A 74 -15.63 -1.92 11.09
N ASP A 75 -16.94 -2.10 11.02
CA ASP A 75 -17.94 -1.03 10.87
C ASP A 75 -17.94 0.00 12.03
N ASP A 76 -17.26 -0.30 13.14
CA ASP A 76 -17.20 0.55 14.33
C ASP A 76 -15.93 1.42 14.47
N LEU A 77 -15.05 1.44 13.47
CA LEU A 77 -13.73 2.08 13.57
C LEU A 77 -13.70 3.46 12.90
N TYR A 78 -13.49 4.49 13.73
CA TYR A 78 -12.93 5.78 13.32
C TYR A 78 -11.47 5.57 12.96
N SER A 79 -11.23 5.15 11.72
CA SER A 79 -9.92 5.21 11.11
C SER A 79 -9.52 6.70 11.09
N ASN A 80 -8.30 7.03 11.51
CA ASN A 80 -7.70 8.38 11.40
C ASN A 80 -6.17 8.22 11.54
N LEU A 81 -5.62 7.22 10.84
CA LEU A 81 -4.20 6.90 10.95
C LEU A 81 -3.36 7.99 10.28
N ASN A 82 -2.19 8.25 10.85
CA ASN A 82 -1.22 9.24 10.35
C ASN A 82 0.00 8.53 9.72
N LEU A 83 -0.26 7.63 8.79
CA LEU A 83 0.80 6.84 8.14
C LEU A 83 1.67 7.73 7.27
N LYS A 84 2.98 7.60 7.44
CA LYS A 84 4.02 8.21 6.60
C LYS A 84 4.47 7.29 5.49
N ALA A 85 4.44 5.97 5.71
CA ALA A 85 4.85 4.99 4.72
C ALA A 85 3.97 3.74 4.76
N ILE A 86 3.64 3.22 3.58
CA ILE A 86 2.96 1.93 3.43
C ILE A 86 3.69 1.09 2.37
N ARG A 87 3.90 -0.18 2.70
CA ARG A 87 4.50 -1.19 1.82
C ARG A 87 3.62 -2.42 1.80
N LEU A 88 3.09 -2.76 0.63
CA LEU A 88 2.22 -3.90 0.40
C LEU A 88 2.88 -4.84 -0.60
N HIS A 89 3.18 -6.07 -0.20
CA HIS A 89 3.92 -7.03 -1.02
C HIS A 89 3.17 -8.36 -1.13
N SER A 90 2.97 -8.84 -2.35
CA SER A 90 2.38 -10.17 -2.62
C SER A 90 1.07 -10.41 -1.83
N LEU A 91 0.10 -9.51 -2.00
CA LEU A 91 -1.22 -9.60 -1.36
C LEU A 91 -2.29 -10.01 -2.38
N PRO A 92 -2.66 -11.30 -2.45
CA PRO A 92 -3.59 -11.79 -3.47
C PRO A 92 -5.03 -11.27 -3.27
N GLN A 93 -5.43 -10.90 -2.05
CA GLN A 93 -6.77 -10.33 -1.81
C GLN A 93 -6.85 -8.82 -2.15
N LEU A 94 -5.72 -8.15 -2.36
CA LEU A 94 -5.70 -6.70 -2.58
C LEU A 94 -6.16 -6.36 -4.01
N SER A 95 -7.43 -6.02 -4.17
CA SER A 95 -8.02 -5.62 -5.45
C SER A 95 -8.03 -4.11 -5.70
N THR A 96 -7.99 -3.33 -4.62
CA THR A 96 -7.91 -1.86 -4.59
C THR A 96 -7.20 -1.42 -3.30
N LEU A 97 -6.75 -0.17 -3.22
CA LEU A 97 -6.23 0.38 -1.97
C LEU A 97 -7.38 0.60 -0.97
N PRO A 98 -7.17 0.27 0.31
CA PRO A 98 -8.23 0.33 1.31
C PRO A 98 -8.62 1.77 1.66
N SER A 99 -9.90 1.99 1.97
CA SER A 99 -10.46 3.34 2.19
C SER A 99 -9.92 4.03 3.44
N TRP A 100 -9.55 3.29 4.49
CA TRP A 100 -8.93 3.87 5.69
C TRP A 100 -7.58 4.56 5.39
N LEU A 101 -6.92 4.23 4.27
CA LEU A 101 -5.67 4.90 3.87
C LEU A 101 -5.91 6.34 3.38
N GLN A 102 -7.14 6.67 2.97
CA GLN A 102 -7.55 8.01 2.55
C GLN A 102 -7.34 9.05 3.67
N GLU A 103 -7.45 8.65 4.93
CA GLU A 103 -7.31 9.57 6.06
C GLU A 103 -5.84 9.96 6.30
N SER A 104 -4.89 9.14 5.82
CA SER A 104 -3.46 9.46 5.85
C SER A 104 -3.00 10.38 4.71
N THR A 105 -3.92 10.97 3.93
CA THR A 105 -3.58 11.81 2.77
C THR A 105 -2.72 13.03 3.08
N ASN A 106 -2.81 13.55 4.30
CA ASN A 106 -2.01 14.68 4.78
C ASN A 106 -0.70 14.28 5.47
N THR A 107 -0.33 13.00 5.49
CA THR A 107 0.86 12.50 6.18
C THR A 107 1.70 11.52 5.37
N LEU A 108 1.08 10.81 4.41
CA LEU A 108 1.72 9.77 3.63
C LEU A 108 2.76 10.34 2.66
N GLN A 109 3.98 9.83 2.78
CA GLN A 109 5.16 10.24 2.00
C GLN A 109 5.67 9.13 1.07
N SER A 110 5.41 7.86 1.40
CA SER A 110 5.84 6.72 0.59
C SER A 110 4.74 5.67 0.45
N LEU A 111 4.42 5.33 -0.80
CA LEU A 111 3.52 4.25 -1.19
C LEU A 111 4.29 3.28 -2.08
N LEU A 112 4.41 2.04 -1.63
CA LEU A 112 5.02 0.94 -2.38
C LEU A 112 4.04 -0.24 -2.42
N VAL A 113 3.71 -0.69 -3.63
CA VAL A 113 2.98 -1.93 -3.85
C VAL A 113 3.75 -2.81 -4.82
N VAL A 114 3.94 -4.08 -4.45
CA VAL A 114 4.76 -5.05 -5.20
C VAL A 114 4.02 -6.38 -5.29
N ASP A 115 4.02 -7.01 -6.47
CA ASP A 115 3.48 -8.36 -6.71
C ASP A 115 1.99 -8.54 -6.30
N CYS A 116 1.21 -7.46 -6.26
CA CYS A 116 -0.23 -7.52 -5.98
C CYS A 116 -1.01 -7.81 -7.27
N LYS A 117 -1.02 -9.07 -7.69
CA LYS A 117 -1.55 -9.54 -8.99
C LYS A 117 -3.04 -9.25 -9.22
N ASN A 118 -3.81 -9.00 -8.17
CA ASN A 118 -5.25 -8.71 -8.25
C ASN A 118 -5.59 -7.22 -8.15
N LEU A 119 -4.60 -6.33 -7.96
CA LEU A 119 -4.82 -4.88 -7.90
C LEU A 119 -5.22 -4.36 -9.28
N LYS A 120 -6.48 -3.92 -9.42
CA LYS A 120 -7.05 -3.48 -10.71
C LYS A 120 -7.05 -1.97 -10.88
N MET A 121 -7.29 -1.25 -9.80
CA MET A 121 -7.48 0.19 -9.82
C MET A 121 -6.90 0.84 -8.58
N LEU A 122 -6.49 2.10 -8.75
CA LEU A 122 -6.17 2.99 -7.65
C LEU A 122 -7.38 3.90 -7.41
N PRO A 123 -7.81 4.08 -6.15
CA PRO A 123 -8.87 5.03 -5.83
C PRO A 123 -8.51 6.47 -6.21
N GLU A 124 -9.51 7.30 -6.54
CA GLU A 124 -9.29 8.71 -6.91
C GLU A 124 -8.63 9.53 -5.80
N TRP A 125 -8.87 9.19 -4.53
CA TRP A 125 -8.22 9.87 -3.40
C TRP A 125 -6.69 9.72 -3.39
N VAL A 126 -6.11 8.79 -4.14
CA VAL A 126 -4.65 8.71 -4.30
C VAL A 126 -4.08 10.01 -4.88
N SER A 127 -4.86 10.75 -5.68
CA SER A 127 -4.49 12.08 -6.19
C SER A 127 -4.45 13.18 -5.12
N THR A 128 -4.99 12.93 -3.92
CA THR A 128 -4.99 13.88 -2.80
C THR A 128 -3.83 13.69 -1.83
N LEU A 129 -2.93 12.73 -2.09
CA LEU A 129 -1.70 12.48 -1.32
C LEU A 129 -0.64 13.59 -1.55
N THR A 130 -0.96 14.84 -1.22
CA THR A 130 -0.15 16.02 -1.58
C THR A 130 1.26 16.02 -0.99
N LEU A 131 1.54 15.22 0.03
CA LEU A 131 2.87 15.05 0.64
C LEU A 131 3.64 13.82 0.12
N LEU A 132 3.11 13.09 -0.86
CA LEU A 132 3.72 11.88 -1.37
C LEU A 132 5.02 12.18 -2.13
N VAL A 133 6.15 11.72 -1.59
CA VAL A 133 7.48 11.89 -2.17
C VAL A 133 7.87 10.70 -3.06
N SER A 134 7.38 9.50 -2.73
CA SER A 134 7.72 8.26 -3.44
C SER A 134 6.48 7.42 -3.72
N PHE A 135 6.24 7.17 -5.01
CA PHE A 135 5.19 6.30 -5.51
C PHE A 135 5.82 5.18 -6.32
N ARG A 136 5.57 3.93 -5.92
CA ARG A 136 6.14 2.74 -6.55
C ARG A 136 5.10 1.64 -6.69
N MET A 137 4.90 1.18 -7.91
CA MET A 137 4.07 0.02 -8.23
C MET A 137 4.91 -0.95 -9.06
N VAL A 138 5.10 -2.16 -8.58
CA VAL A 138 5.94 -3.19 -9.22
C VAL A 138 5.13 -4.47 -9.37
N ASN A 139 5.20 -5.12 -10.53
CA ASN A 139 4.55 -6.40 -10.83
C ASN A 139 3.06 -6.47 -10.47
N CYS A 140 2.31 -5.42 -10.82
CA CYS A 140 0.85 -5.36 -10.65
C CYS A 140 0.17 -5.41 -12.04
N PRO A 141 0.11 -6.58 -12.71
CA PRO A 141 -0.24 -6.67 -14.14
C PRO A 141 -1.68 -6.28 -14.47
N LYS A 142 -2.61 -6.33 -13.51
CA LYS A 142 -4.02 -5.95 -13.70
C LYS A 142 -4.27 -4.44 -13.48
N LEU A 143 -3.28 -3.69 -13.04
CA LEU A 143 -3.41 -2.26 -12.80
C LEU A 143 -3.36 -1.51 -14.14
N MET A 144 -4.46 -0.85 -14.51
CA MET A 144 -4.61 -0.23 -15.83
C MET A 144 -4.62 1.30 -15.83
N PHE A 145 -4.98 1.93 -14.70
CA PHE A 145 -5.30 3.36 -14.67
C PHE A 145 -4.61 4.08 -13.51
N LEU A 146 -4.15 5.31 -13.76
CA LEU A 146 -3.86 6.29 -12.72
C LEU A 146 -5.12 7.12 -12.43
N PRO A 147 -5.25 7.65 -11.20
CA PRO A 147 -6.25 8.66 -10.89
C PRO A 147 -6.25 9.82 -11.89
N ASN A 148 -7.41 10.44 -12.09
CA ASN A 148 -7.55 11.52 -13.07
C ASN A 148 -6.64 12.71 -12.72
N ASP A 149 -6.65 13.09 -11.45
CA ASP A 149 -5.95 14.25 -10.90
C ASP A 149 -4.51 13.97 -10.42
N PHE A 150 -3.85 12.92 -10.93
CA PHE A 150 -2.51 12.51 -10.46
C PHE A 150 -1.44 13.62 -10.58
N HIS A 151 -1.63 14.57 -11.49
CA HIS A 151 -0.77 15.76 -11.64
C HIS A 151 -0.74 16.67 -10.40
N ARG A 152 -1.66 16.51 -9.44
CA ARG A 152 -1.70 17.26 -8.17
C ARG A 152 -0.64 16.83 -7.16
N LEU A 153 0.03 15.69 -7.38
CA LEU A 153 1.10 15.18 -6.53
C LEU A 153 2.41 15.97 -6.75
N THR A 154 2.40 17.24 -6.39
CA THR A 154 3.50 18.19 -6.69
C THR A 154 4.78 17.94 -5.88
N THR A 155 4.69 17.22 -4.77
CA THR A 155 5.84 16.83 -3.93
C THR A 155 6.53 15.55 -4.40
N LEU A 156 5.94 14.85 -5.38
CA LEU A 156 6.41 13.57 -5.86
C LEU A 156 7.77 13.71 -6.55
N ARG A 157 8.77 13.01 -6.01
CA ARG A 157 10.15 13.02 -6.51
C ARG A 157 10.55 11.72 -7.17
N TYR A 158 9.98 10.61 -6.72
CA TYR A 158 10.29 9.27 -7.22
C TYR A 158 9.01 8.58 -7.68
N PHE A 159 8.96 8.21 -8.94
CA PHE A 159 7.88 7.45 -9.56
C PHE A 159 8.46 6.22 -10.25
N ARG A 160 8.01 5.03 -9.84
CA ARG A 160 8.40 3.76 -10.48
C ARG A 160 7.17 2.94 -10.81
N ILE A 161 7.05 2.53 -12.06
CA ILE A 161 6.08 1.55 -12.54
C ILE A 161 6.85 0.46 -13.28
N GLU A 162 6.78 -0.77 -12.80
CA GLU A 162 7.47 -1.92 -13.38
C GLU A 162 6.56 -3.15 -13.31
N GLY A 163 6.64 -4.06 -14.25
CA GLY A 163 5.79 -5.25 -14.36
C GLY A 163 4.29 -4.95 -14.46
N CYS A 164 3.91 -3.70 -14.79
CA CYS A 164 2.51 -3.26 -14.91
C CYS A 164 2.19 -2.93 -16.37
N LEU A 165 2.16 -3.96 -17.24
CA LEU A 165 2.05 -3.86 -18.72
C LEU A 165 1.20 -2.69 -19.25
N GLU A 166 -0.10 -2.64 -18.90
CA GLU A 166 -1.04 -1.64 -19.41
C GLU A 166 -0.74 -0.24 -18.88
N LEU A 167 -0.36 -0.13 -17.61
CA LEU A 167 0.01 1.15 -17.02
C LEU A 167 1.36 1.66 -17.55
N CYS A 168 2.38 0.79 -17.71
CA CYS A 168 3.66 1.13 -18.33
C CYS A 168 3.45 1.73 -19.71
N ARG A 169 2.59 1.12 -20.55
CA ARG A 169 2.20 1.65 -21.87
C ARG A 169 1.64 3.05 -21.81
N LYS A 170 0.70 3.30 -20.89
CA LYS A 170 0.10 4.63 -20.72
C LYS A 170 1.03 5.66 -20.10
N CYS A 171 2.06 5.24 -19.38
CA CYS A 171 3.05 6.13 -18.77
C CYS A 171 4.28 6.37 -19.66
N GLN A 172 4.43 5.71 -20.81
CA GLN A 172 5.62 5.85 -21.66
C GLN A 172 5.95 7.31 -22.02
N PRO A 173 7.24 7.68 -22.06
CA PRO A 173 7.67 9.00 -22.46
C PRO A 173 7.08 9.41 -23.82
N GLN A 174 6.58 10.65 -23.89
CA GLN A 174 6.11 11.34 -25.12
C GLN A 174 4.83 10.77 -25.77
N VAL A 175 4.59 9.46 -25.70
CA VAL A 175 3.46 8.79 -26.37
C VAL A 175 2.36 8.39 -25.38
N GLY A 176 2.70 8.20 -24.11
CA GLY A 176 1.78 7.75 -23.07
C GLY A 176 0.73 8.81 -22.69
N GLU A 177 -0.54 8.39 -22.61
CA GLU A 177 -1.68 9.21 -22.16
C GLU A 177 -1.41 9.92 -20.81
N TYR A 178 -0.66 9.26 -19.91
CA TYR A 178 -0.35 9.77 -18.58
C TYR A 178 1.00 10.47 -18.48
N TRP A 179 1.80 10.52 -19.55
CA TRP A 179 3.09 11.20 -19.52
C TRP A 179 2.96 12.67 -19.10
N SER A 180 1.93 13.36 -19.62
CA SER A 180 1.60 14.75 -19.26
C SER A 180 1.33 14.95 -17.76
N LYS A 181 0.94 13.90 -17.03
CA LYS A 181 0.70 13.94 -15.58
C LYS A 181 1.97 13.74 -14.76
N ILE A 182 2.98 13.06 -15.30
CA ILE A 182 4.16 12.60 -14.55
C ILE A 182 5.48 13.20 -15.00
N TYR A 183 5.58 13.80 -16.19
CA TYR A 183 6.84 14.28 -16.79
C TYR A 183 7.63 15.29 -15.94
N ARG A 184 6.98 15.95 -14.97
CA ARG A 184 7.60 16.93 -14.06
C ARG A 184 8.29 16.28 -12.86
N ILE A 185 8.12 14.98 -12.65
CA ILE A 185 8.70 14.24 -11.52
C ILE A 185 10.20 14.08 -11.77
N ASN A 186 11.01 14.30 -10.73
CA ASN A 186 12.46 14.32 -10.83
C ASN A 186 13.05 12.97 -11.27
N GLN A 187 12.54 11.86 -10.76
CA GLN A 187 13.02 10.51 -11.03
C GLN A 187 11.86 9.61 -11.45
N ILE A 188 11.84 9.24 -12.73
CA ILE A 188 10.81 8.40 -13.35
C ILE A 188 11.47 7.12 -13.86
N PHE A 189 10.98 5.98 -13.39
CA PHE A 189 11.40 4.65 -13.83
C PHE A 189 10.18 3.91 -14.35
N ILE A 190 10.18 3.59 -15.65
CA ILE A 190 9.10 2.84 -16.30
C ILE A 190 9.77 1.78 -17.16
N ASP A 191 9.31 0.54 -17.09
CA ASP A 191 9.86 -0.54 -17.92
C ASP A 191 9.79 -0.23 -19.40
N GLN A 192 10.78 -0.73 -20.13
CA GLN A 192 10.68 -0.86 -21.57
C GLN A 192 9.71 -2.01 -21.86
N ILE A 193 8.69 -1.76 -22.67
CA ILE A 193 7.63 -2.76 -22.96
C ILE A 193 8.21 -3.99 -23.68
N GLU A 194 9.42 -3.87 -24.25
CA GLU A 194 10.17 -4.93 -24.90
C GLU A 194 10.63 -6.01 -23.91
N ASP A 195 10.96 -5.64 -22.66
CA ASP A 195 11.40 -6.56 -21.61
C ASP A 195 10.26 -7.42 -21.03
N LEU A 196 9.00 -7.01 -21.21
CA LEU A 196 7.83 -7.69 -20.62
C LEU A 196 7.23 -8.80 -21.51
N LYS A 197 7.84 -9.07 -22.67
CA LYS A 197 7.41 -10.14 -23.59
C LYS A 197 8.11 -11.47 -23.35
N GLU A 198 9.24 -11.48 -22.63
CA GLU A 198 10.05 -12.68 -22.46
C GLU A 198 9.53 -13.62 -21.35
N ASP A 199 8.74 -13.13 -20.38
CA ASP A 199 8.22 -13.95 -19.27
C ASP A 199 6.95 -14.78 -19.60
N LYS A 200 6.60 -14.97 -20.89
CA LYS A 200 5.47 -15.81 -21.31
C LYS A 200 5.86 -17.11 -22.01
N GLU A 201 7.16 -17.41 -22.12
CA GLU A 201 7.65 -18.68 -22.65
C GLU A 201 8.38 -19.45 -21.56
N GLU A 202 7.64 -20.10 -20.66
CA GLU A 202 8.12 -21.31 -20.00
C GLU A 202 6.89 -22.13 -19.53
N GLU A 203 6.74 -23.31 -20.13
CA GLU A 203 5.64 -24.28 -20.08
C GLU A 203 5.37 -24.89 -18.70
#